data_AF-A0AAW8HF19-F1
#
_entry.id   AF-A0AAW8HF19-F1
#
_cell.length_a   1.000
_cell.length_b   1.000
_cell.length_c   1.000
_cell.angle_alpha   90.00
_cell.angle_beta   90.00
_cell.angle_gamma   90.00
#
_symmetry.space_group_name_H-M   'P 1'
#
loop_
_entity.id
_entity.type
_entity.pdbx_description
1 polymer ?
#
loop_
_entity_poly.entity_id
_entity_poly.type
_entity_poly.pdbx_seq_one_letter_code
_entity_poly.pdbx_strand_id
1 'polypeptide(L)'
;MQILTTHVGTTAMSHATALAFGRFSKYAPQVIMNLIEDNLFSVWNTTFNYCELNNHYGYYVPAELALYTVMSPNQQSFVDVNETEFGIIITQLFLVIILREGANKQVISSQADSLIKISRIWADFFPAKTSNQPI
;
A
#
# COMPACT_ATOMS: atom_id res chain seq x y z
N MET A 1 -0.75 -10.80 22.34
CA MET A 1 -0.97 -11.22 20.93
C MET A 1 -0.08 -12.42 20.68
N GLN A 2 -0.60 -13.56 20.20
CA GLN A 2 0.19 -14.78 20.02
C GLN A 2 0.53 -14.95 18.53
N ILE A 3 1.82 -15.17 18.24
CA ILE A 3 2.29 -15.49 16.88
C ILE A 3 2.01 -16.97 16.64
N LEU A 4 1.30 -17.28 15.55
CA LEU A 4 0.96 -18.65 15.16
C LEU A 4 2.08 -19.31 14.36
N THR A 5 2.70 -18.56 13.45
CA THR A 5 3.70 -19.10 12.53
C THR A 5 4.64 -18.00 12.06
N THR A 6 5.92 -18.31 11.98
CA THR A 6 6.97 -17.45 11.41
C THR A 6 7.56 -18.14 10.18
N HIS A 7 7.49 -17.47 9.03
CA HIS A 7 8.06 -17.95 7.78
C HIS A 7 9.41 -17.28 7.55
N VAL A 8 10.49 -18.06 7.68
CA VAL A 8 11.86 -17.58 7.56
C VAL A 8 12.24 -17.46 6.10
N GLY A 9 12.78 -16.30 5.70
CA GLY A 9 13.39 -16.09 4.38
C GLY A 9 12.45 -16.23 3.17
N THR A 10 11.13 -16.33 3.38
CA THR A 10 10.16 -16.49 2.29
C THR A 10 9.06 -15.44 2.41
N THR A 11 8.88 -14.68 1.33
CA THR A 11 7.84 -13.66 1.13
C THR A 11 6.42 -14.24 0.97
N ALA A 12 6.27 -15.55 1.14
CA ALA A 12 5.00 -16.24 0.94
C ALA A 12 4.07 -16.00 2.15
N MET A 13 3.20 -15.00 2.01
CA MET A 13 2.13 -14.72 2.96
C MET A 13 1.17 -15.90 3.09
N SER A 14 0.52 -16.01 4.25
CA SER A 14 -0.58 -16.96 4.45
C SER A 14 -1.75 -16.64 3.53
N HIS A 15 -2.61 -17.63 3.25
CA HIS A 15 -3.77 -17.45 2.37
C HIS A 15 -4.69 -16.32 2.85
N ALA A 16 -4.93 -16.23 4.15
CA ALA A 16 -5.87 -15.27 4.70
C ALA A 16 -5.28 -13.85 4.78
N THR A 17 -3.96 -13.71 4.92
CA THR A 17 -3.30 -12.42 4.74
C THR A 17 -3.21 -12.01 3.26
N ALA A 18 -2.93 -12.95 2.35
CA ALA A 18 -3.01 -12.68 0.91
C ALA A 18 -4.42 -12.22 0.49
N LEU A 19 -5.47 -12.77 1.10
CA LEU A 19 -6.85 -12.29 0.95
C LEU A 19 -7.03 -10.87 1.50
N ALA A 20 -6.49 -10.56 2.69
CA ALA A 20 -6.56 -9.23 3.29
C ALA A 20 -5.88 -8.15 2.42
N PHE A 21 -4.73 -8.46 1.82
CA PHE A 21 -4.04 -7.57 0.88
C PHE A 21 -4.61 -7.61 -0.55
N GLY A 22 -5.47 -8.59 -0.85
CA GLY A 22 -6.10 -8.78 -2.16
C GLY A 22 -5.07 -8.81 -3.30
N ARG A 23 -5.34 -8.05 -4.38
CA ARG A 23 -4.46 -7.96 -5.55
C ARG A 23 -3.09 -7.32 -5.28
N PHE A 24 -2.93 -6.63 -4.15
CA PHE A 24 -1.69 -5.96 -3.77
C PHE A 24 -0.73 -6.86 -2.98
N SER A 25 -1.19 -8.05 -2.57
CA SER A 25 -0.38 -9.08 -1.90
C SER A 25 0.97 -9.30 -2.61
N LYS A 26 0.98 -9.48 -3.93
CA LYS A 26 2.21 -9.70 -4.71
C LYS A 26 3.23 -8.55 -4.68
N TYR A 27 2.80 -7.34 -4.33
CA TYR A 27 3.66 -6.16 -4.23
C TYR A 27 4.00 -5.79 -2.78
N ALA A 28 3.23 -6.30 -1.82
CA ALA A 28 3.39 -5.98 -0.41
C ALA A 28 4.83 -6.16 0.10
N PRO A 29 5.54 -7.27 -0.18
CA PRO A 29 6.92 -7.41 0.30
C PRO A 29 7.85 -6.31 -0.21
N GLN A 30 7.82 -5.99 -1.51
CA GLN A 30 8.73 -5.00 -2.09
C GLN A 30 8.41 -3.57 -1.60
N VAL A 31 7.13 -3.21 -1.53
CA VAL A 31 6.74 -1.86 -1.09
C VAL A 31 7.07 -1.68 0.39
N ILE A 32 6.86 -2.70 1.21
CA ILE A 32 7.24 -2.69 2.61
C ILE A 32 8.75 -2.50 2.76
N MET A 33 9.57 -3.19 1.96
CA MET A 33 11.02 -2.99 1.97
C MET A 33 11.42 -1.55 1.64
N ASN A 34 10.85 -0.98 0.57
CA ASN A 34 11.14 0.41 0.20
C ASN A 34 10.74 1.39 1.31
N LEU A 35 9.57 1.18 1.94
CA LEU A 35 9.12 2.03 3.05
C LEU A 35 10.05 1.93 4.25
N ILE A 36 10.61 0.76 4.52
CA ILE A 36 11.59 0.60 5.59
C ILE A 36 12.85 1.38 5.25
N GLU A 37 13.41 1.21 4.05
CA GLU A 37 14.61 1.94 3.61
C GLU A 37 14.43 3.46 3.68
N ASP A 38 13.26 3.97 3.31
CA ASP A 38 12.96 5.40 3.30
C ASP A 38 12.76 5.99 4.72
N ASN A 39 12.33 5.17 5.69
CA ASN A 39 11.94 5.65 7.02
C ASN A 39 12.92 5.27 8.14
N LEU A 40 13.96 4.49 7.85
CA LEU A 40 14.87 3.99 8.88
C LEU A 40 16.29 4.54 8.73
N PHE A 41 16.78 5.12 9.82
CA PHE A 41 18.05 5.84 9.86
C PHE A 41 19.26 4.93 10.19
N SER A 42 19.05 3.67 10.61
CA SER A 42 20.11 2.87 11.22
C SER A 42 20.17 1.38 10.90
N VAL A 43 19.50 0.87 9.85
CA VAL A 43 19.57 -0.57 9.52
C VAL A 43 20.04 -0.77 8.10
N TRP A 44 21.18 -1.46 7.98
CA TRP A 44 21.77 -1.87 6.73
C TRP A 44 21.69 -3.40 6.66
N ASN A 45 21.14 -3.95 5.58
CA ASN A 45 21.21 -5.38 5.26
C ASN A 45 20.50 -6.35 6.24
N THR A 46 19.28 -6.01 6.71
CA THR A 46 18.47 -6.95 7.51
C THR A 46 17.49 -7.73 6.63
N THR A 47 17.41 -9.04 6.82
CA THR A 47 16.38 -9.88 6.20
C THR A 47 15.08 -9.77 7.00
N PHE A 48 13.94 -10.08 6.38
CA PHE A 48 12.64 -10.01 7.06
C PHE A 48 11.96 -11.37 7.05
N ASN A 49 11.37 -11.71 8.19
CA ASN A 49 10.46 -12.83 8.34
C ASN A 49 9.02 -12.34 8.18
N TYR A 50 8.15 -13.26 7.80
CA TYR A 50 6.72 -13.01 7.76
C TYR A 50 6.05 -13.74 8.93
N CYS A 51 5.25 -13.01 9.72
CA CYS A 51 4.56 -13.52 10.90
C CYS A 51 3.04 -13.48 10.70
N GLU A 52 2.33 -14.52 11.15
CA GLU A 52 0.87 -14.59 11.14
C GLU A 52 0.28 -14.65 12.56
N LEU A 53 -0.82 -13.94 12.77
CA LEU A 53 -1.57 -13.87 14.02
C LEU A 53 -2.82 -14.74 13.99
N ASN A 54 -3.36 -15.05 15.18
CA ASN A 54 -4.59 -15.83 15.37
C ASN A 54 -5.83 -15.35 14.59
N ASN A 55 -5.85 -14.07 14.20
CA ASN A 55 -6.92 -13.48 13.41
C ASN A 55 -6.59 -13.42 11.92
N HIS A 56 -5.59 -14.19 11.46
CA HIS A 56 -5.13 -14.26 10.07
C HIS A 56 -4.55 -12.97 9.48
N TYR A 57 -4.21 -12.02 10.35
CA TYR A 57 -3.43 -10.84 9.97
C TYR A 57 -1.95 -11.16 10.03
N GLY A 58 -1.28 -10.95 8.92
CA GLY A 58 0.16 -11.11 8.81
C GLY A 58 0.88 -9.77 8.74
N TYR A 59 2.09 -9.73 9.29
CA TYR A 59 2.98 -8.58 9.25
C TYR A 59 4.41 -9.04 9.00
N TYR A 60 5.22 -8.15 8.44
CA TYR A 60 6.65 -8.40 8.24
C TYR A 60 7.42 -7.98 9.47
N VAL A 61 8.30 -8.84 9.96
CA VAL A 61 9.18 -8.56 11.10
C VAL A 61 10.63 -8.67 10.62
N PRO A 62 11.54 -7.80 11.06
CA PRO A 62 12.97 -8.04 10.86
C PRO A 62 13.38 -9.42 11.38
N ALA A 63 14.26 -10.11 10.66
CA ALA A 63 14.71 -11.46 11.01
C ALA A 63 15.74 -11.45 12.14
N GLU A 64 16.43 -10.33 12.33
CA GLU A 64 17.34 -10.12 13.44
C GLU A 64 16.62 -9.39 14.58
N LEU A 65 16.78 -9.91 15.80
CA LEU A 65 16.26 -9.25 17.01
C LEU A 65 17.05 -7.97 17.25
N ALA A 66 16.39 -6.83 17.13
CA ALA A 66 16.99 -5.52 17.38
C ALA A 66 15.95 -4.53 17.95
N LEU A 67 16.46 -3.46 18.54
CA LEU A 67 15.66 -2.29 18.90
C LEU A 67 15.73 -1.28 17.75
N TYR A 68 14.57 -0.83 17.30
CA TYR A 68 14.42 0.12 16.22
C TYR A 68 13.94 1.44 16.78
N THR A 69 14.49 2.55 16.29
CA THR A 69 14.05 3.88 16.71
C THR A 69 13.19 4.50 15.62
N VAL A 70 11.94 4.83 15.94
CA VAL A 70 10.97 5.44 15.02
C VAL A 70 10.60 6.86 15.44
N MET A 71 10.32 7.73 14.47
CA MET A 71 9.84 9.08 14.74
C MET A 71 8.37 9.05 15.16
N SER A 72 8.05 9.73 16.27
CA SER A 72 6.68 9.90 16.74
C SER A 72 5.80 10.62 15.70
N PRO A 73 4.48 10.38 15.67
CA PRO A 73 3.59 10.98 14.67
C PRO A 73 3.58 12.53 14.66
N ASN A 74 3.88 13.16 15.79
CA ASN A 74 3.98 14.61 15.91
C ASN A 74 5.39 15.15 15.57
N GLN A 75 6.33 14.29 15.19
CA GLN A 75 7.71 14.62 14.85
C GLN A 75 8.50 15.29 15.98
N GLN A 76 8.08 15.10 17.24
CA GLN A 76 8.71 15.77 18.39
C GLN A 76 9.71 14.89 19.13
N SER A 77 9.55 13.57 19.05
CA SER A 77 10.42 12.61 19.73
C SER A 77 10.67 11.37 18.90
N PHE A 78 11.71 10.66 19.27
CA PHE A 78 12.01 9.32 18.81
C PHE A 78 11.58 8.30 19.87
N VAL A 79 11.03 7.18 19.43
CA VAL A 79 10.54 6.10 20.29
C VAL A 79 11.22 4.81 19.88
N ASP A 80 11.80 4.12 20.85
CA ASP A 80 12.34 2.79 20.62
C ASP A 80 11.21 1.76 20.61
N VAL A 81 11.22 0.91 19.60
CA VAL A 81 10.24 -0.16 19.37
C VAL A 81 10.98 -1.46 19.12
N ASN A 82 10.39 -2.56 19.58
CA ASN A 82 10.92 -3.89 19.25
C ASN A 82 10.58 -4.29 17.80
N GLU A 83 11.18 -5.38 17.33
CA GLU A 83 10.99 -5.90 15.98
C GLU A 83 9.51 -6.14 15.64
N THR A 84 8.72 -6.64 16.58
CA THR A 84 7.30 -6.94 16.37
C THR A 84 6.48 -5.66 16.21
N GLU A 85 6.68 -4.69 17.10
CA GLU A 85 6.02 -3.38 17.03
C GLU A 85 6.37 -2.66 15.73
N PHE A 86 7.65 -2.68 15.36
CA PHE A 86 8.12 -2.13 14.10
C PHE A 86 7.43 -2.77 12.90
N GLY A 87 7.35 -4.10 12.88
CA GLY A 87 6.73 -4.85 11.80
C GLY A 87 5.26 -4.54 11.59
N ILE A 88 4.52 -4.36 12.69
CA ILE A 88 3.12 -3.93 12.67
C ILE A 88 3.00 -2.52 12.09
N ILE A 89 3.81 -1.58 12.58
CA ILE A 89 3.78 -0.16 12.15
C ILE A 89 3.98 -0.06 10.64
N ILE A 90 5.01 -0.71 10.10
CA ILE A 90 5.31 -0.66 8.66
C ILE A 90 4.19 -1.28 7.82
N THR A 91 3.65 -2.41 8.27
CA THR A 91 2.56 -3.08 7.56
C THR A 91 1.31 -2.19 7.52
N GLN A 92 1.00 -1.46 8.59
CA GLN A 92 -0.09 -0.49 8.62
C GLN A 92 0.17 0.72 7.73
N LEU A 93 1.40 1.25 7.72
CA LEU A 93 1.79 2.36 6.83
C LEU A 93 1.60 1.98 5.35
N PHE A 94 2.02 0.77 4.97
CA PHE A 94 1.78 0.23 3.63
C PHE A 94 0.29 0.22 3.26
N LEU A 95 -0.56 -0.32 4.14
CA LEU A 95 -2.01 -0.36 3.91
C LEU A 95 -2.59 1.04 3.68
N VAL A 96 -2.18 2.02 4.48
CA VAL A 96 -2.64 3.41 4.35
C VAL A 96 -2.23 4.00 2.99
N ILE A 97 -0.99 3.78 2.56
CA ILE A 97 -0.48 4.29 1.28
C ILE A 97 -1.28 3.73 0.10
N ILE A 98 -1.47 2.40 0.06
CA ILE A 98 -2.21 1.75 -1.02
C ILE A 98 -3.67 2.21 -1.07
N LEU A 99 -4.33 2.35 0.08
CA LEU A 99 -5.71 2.83 0.14
C LEU A 99 -5.83 4.28 -0.35
N ARG A 100 -4.88 5.15 0.02
CA ARG A 100 -4.83 6.54 -0.46
C ARG A 100 -4.58 6.63 -1.96
N GLU A 101 -3.62 5.87 -2.49
CA GLU A 101 -3.37 5.84 -3.94
C GLU A 101 -4.58 5.31 -4.72
N GLY A 102 -5.24 4.26 -4.21
CA GLY A 102 -6.45 3.71 -4.80
C GLY A 102 -7.58 4.73 -4.86
N ALA A 103 -7.83 5.44 -3.75
CA ALA A 103 -8.82 6.50 -3.69
C ALA A 103 -8.51 7.66 -4.66
N ASN A 104 -7.26 8.12 -4.71
CA ASN A 104 -6.85 9.20 -5.62
C ASN A 104 -7.06 8.81 -7.09
N LYS A 105 -6.72 7.58 -7.48
CA LYS A 105 -6.97 7.08 -8.84
C LYS A 105 -8.46 7.05 -9.18
N GLN A 106 -9.32 6.63 -8.24
CA GLN A 106 -10.77 6.61 -8.43
C GLN A 106 -11.35 8.03 -8.57
N VAL A 107 -10.82 9.01 -7.83
CA VAL A 107 -11.20 10.42 -7.96
C VAL A 107 -10.76 11.00 -9.30
N ILE A 108 -9.56 10.67 -9.79
CA ILE A 108 -9.08 11.14 -11.09
C ILE A 108 -9.91 10.51 -12.23
N SER A 109 -10.20 9.20 -12.16
CA SER A 109 -11.00 8.53 -13.21
C SER A 109 -12.43 9.07 -13.27
N SER A 110 -13.06 9.31 -12.12
CA SER A 110 -14.42 9.88 -12.07
C SER A 110 -14.49 11.33 -12.57
N GLN A 111 -13.44 12.13 -12.35
CA GLN A 111 -13.31 13.44 -12.97
C GLN A 111 -13.18 13.34 -14.50
N ALA A 112 -12.35 12.42 -15.01
CA ALA A 112 -12.20 12.19 -16.45
C ALA A 112 -13.52 11.73 -17.10
N ASP A 113 -14.25 10.80 -16.46
CA ASP A 113 -15.55 10.32 -16.92
C ASP A 113 -16.59 11.46 -16.98
N SER A 114 -16.56 12.36 -15.99
CA SER A 114 -17.46 13.52 -15.96
C SER A 114 -17.14 14.51 -17.08
N LEU A 115 -15.86 14.76 -17.37
CA LEU A 115 -15.44 15.62 -18.48
C LEU A 115 -15.85 15.02 -19.84
N ILE A 116 -15.73 13.70 -20.02
CA ILE A 116 -16.18 13.02 -21.24
C ILE A 116 -17.70 13.15 -21.39
N LYS A 117 -18.47 12.95 -20.30
CA LYS A 117 -19.93 13.13 -20.31
C LYS A 117 -20.33 14.55 -20.71
N ILE A 118 -19.69 15.56 -20.12
CA ILE A 118 -19.95 16.97 -20.46
C ILE A 118 -19.60 17.25 -21.93
N SER A 119 -18.44 16.79 -22.40
CA SER A 119 -18.02 16.96 -23.81
C SER A 119 -19.01 16.36 -24.79
N ARG A 120 -19.56 15.18 -24.47
CA ARG A 120 -20.57 14.52 -25.29
C ARG A 120 -21.89 15.30 -25.34
N ILE A 121 -22.33 15.86 -24.21
CA ILE A 121 -23.50 16.75 -24.17
C ILE A 121 -23.27 17.99 -25.05
N TRP A 122 -22.10 18.62 -24.99
CA TRP A 122 -21.77 19.76 -25.84
C TRP A 122 -21.70 19.39 -27.33
N ALA A 123 -21.22 18.20 -27.67
CA ALA A 123 -21.21 17.71 -29.05
C ALA A 123 -22.62 17.54 -29.63
N ASP A 124 -23.61 17.17 -28.79
CA ASP A 124 -25.01 17.07 -29.20
C ASP A 124 -25.64 18.46 -29.46
N PHE A 125 -25.15 19.52 -28.81
CA PHE A 125 -25.60 20.90 -29.04
C PHE A 125 -24.94 21.59 -30.25
N PHE A 126 -23.77 21.12 -30.69
CA PHE A 126 -23.04 21.66 -31.83
C PHE A 126 -22.73 20.57 -32.87
N PRO A 127 -23.75 20.04 -33.57
CA PRO A 127 -23.53 19.03 -34.59
C PRO A 127 -22.65 19.57 -35.72
N ALA A 128 -21.66 18.79 -36.14
CA ALA A 128 -20.86 19.10 -37.32
C ALA A 128 -21.80 19.23 -38.53
N LYS A 129 -21.80 20.39 -39.19
CA LYS A 129 -22.48 20.58 -40.48
C LYS A 129 -21.77 19.71 -41.52
N THR A 130 -22.21 18.47 -41.68
CA THR A 130 -21.88 17.69 -42.88
C THR A 130 -22.68 18.26 -44.04
N SER A 131 -22.03 19.18 -44.75
CA SER A 131 -22.46 19.65 -46.07
C SER A 131 -22.40 18.50 -47.06
N ASN A 132 -23.45 17.68 -47.10
CA ASN A 132 -23.77 16.86 -48.26
C ASN A 132 -24.87 17.59 -49.05
N GLN A 133 -24.49 18.57 -49.87
CA GLN A 133 -25.37 18.97 -50.97
C GLN A 133 -25.26 17.88 -52.07
N PRO A 134 -26.37 17.38 -52.59
CA PRO A 134 -26.33 16.45 -53.73
C PRO A 134 -25.84 17.20 -54.97
N ILE A 135 -24.96 16.56 -55.75
CA ILE A 135 -24.75 16.90 -57.16
C ILE A 135 -25.73 16.08 -57.97
#